data_AF-A0A949U8X0-F1
#
_entry.id   AF-A0A949U8X0-F1
#
_cell.length_a   1.000
_cell.length_b   1.000
_cell.length_c   1.000
_cell.angle_alpha   90.00
_cell.angle_beta   90.00
_cell.angle_gamma   90.00
#
_symmetry.space_group_name_H-M   'P 1'
#
loop_
_entity.id
_entity.type
_entity.pdbx_description
1 polymer ?
#
loop_
_entity_poly.entity_id
_entity_poly.type
_entity_poly.pdbx_seq_one_letter_code
_entity_poly.pdbx_strand_id
1 'polypeptide(L)' 'PMDPSQAAAPAPAAPAPAPGPAASAPGNWYYCESQKNYYPYVTQCAEGWKTVPASPPPGR' A
#
# COMPACT_ATOMS: atom_id res chain seq x y z
N PRO A 1 19.14 -36.61 -35.70
CA PRO A 1 19.32 -35.15 -35.94
C PRO A 1 18.28 -34.36 -35.13
N MET A 2 18.66 -33.93 -33.93
CA MET A 2 17.92 -32.97 -33.12
C MET A 2 18.92 -31.91 -32.70
N ASP A 3 18.69 -30.70 -33.16
CA ASP A 3 19.54 -29.55 -32.92
C ASP A 3 19.18 -28.95 -31.54
N PRO A 4 20.13 -28.82 -30.59
CA PRO A 4 19.85 -28.29 -29.25
C PRO A 4 19.66 -26.76 -29.21
N SER A 5 19.56 -26.07 -30.36
CA SER A 5 19.54 -24.59 -30.41
C SER A 5 18.21 -23.94 -30.07
N GLN A 6 17.22 -24.65 -29.52
CA GLN A 6 16.00 -24.00 -29.03
C GLN A 6 16.15 -23.54 -27.58
N ALA A 7 17.09 -22.60 -27.37
CA ALA A 7 17.13 -21.80 -26.16
C ALA A 7 15.88 -20.89 -26.15
N ALA A 8 14.95 -21.16 -25.24
CA ALA A 8 13.77 -20.33 -25.04
C ALA A 8 14.22 -18.90 -24.69
N ALA A 9 13.78 -17.93 -25.49
CA ALA A 9 13.99 -16.51 -25.19
C ALA A 9 13.29 -16.14 -23.86
N PRO A 10 13.87 -15.24 -23.05
CA PRO A 10 13.20 -14.77 -21.84
C PRO A 10 11.94 -13.99 -22.22
N ALA A 11 10.80 -14.41 -21.68
CA ALA A 11 9.55 -13.67 -21.80
C ALA A 11 9.68 -12.28 -21.15
N PRO A 12 9.01 -11.24 -21.67
CA PRO A 12 9.02 -9.92 -21.05
C PRO A 12 8.46 -10.00 -19.62
N ALA A 13 9.20 -9.44 -18.66
CA ALA A 13 8.74 -9.32 -17.29
C ALA A 13 7.44 -8.52 -17.25
N ALA A 14 6.39 -9.09 -16.66
CA ALA A 14 5.15 -8.37 -16.44
C ALA A 14 5.41 -7.12 -15.57
N PRO A 15 4.70 -6.00 -15.79
CA PRO A 15 4.83 -4.83 -14.95
C PRO A 15 4.50 -5.20 -13.50
N ALA A 16 5.37 -4.78 -12.58
CA ALA A 16 5.13 -4.94 -11.15
C ALA A 16 3.77 -4.32 -10.79
N PRO A 17 2.96 -4.94 -9.91
CA PRO A 17 1.71 -4.35 -9.47
C PRO A 17 2.00 -2.95 -8.93
N ALA A 18 1.26 -1.95 -9.43
CA ALA A 18 1.25 -0.63 -8.80
C ALA A 18 1.00 -0.83 -7.30
N PRO A 19 1.67 -0.10 -6.41
CA PRO A 19 1.39 -0.20 -4.99
C PRO A 19 -0.10 0.05 -4.78
N GLY A 20 -0.85 -1.04 -4.57
CA GLY A 20 -2.24 -0.98 -4.19
C GLY A 20 -2.32 -0.25 -2.85
N PRO A 21 -3.49 0.29 -2.48
CA PRO A 21 -3.67 0.87 -1.15
C PRO A 21 -3.19 -0.17 -0.14
N ALA A 22 -2.10 0.13 0.57
CA ALA A 22 -1.49 -0.78 1.52
C ALA A 22 -2.60 -1.21 2.46
N ALA A 23 -2.91 -2.51 2.48
CA ALA A 23 -3.90 -3.05 3.39
C ALA A 23 -3.50 -2.58 4.78
N SER A 24 -4.36 -1.78 5.43
CA SER A 24 -4.12 -1.24 6.75
C SER A 24 -3.85 -2.43 7.66
N ALA A 25 -2.58 -2.73 7.92
CA ALA A 25 -2.19 -3.68 8.94
C ALA A 25 -2.90 -3.24 10.25
N PRO A 26 -3.20 -4.16 11.18
CA PRO A 26 -3.82 -3.84 12.48
C PRO A 26 -2.88 -3.01 13.37
N GLY A 27 -2.55 -1.82 12.90
CA GLY A 27 -1.65 -0.81 13.40
C GLY A 27 -2.28 0.55 13.13
N ASN A 28 -1.75 1.57 13.81
CA ASN A 28 -2.35 2.89 13.88
C ASN A 28 -2.85 3.44 12.53
N TRP A 29 -4.07 3.96 12.48
CA TRP A 29 -4.60 4.73 11.35
C TRP A 29 -3.92 6.08 11.26
N TYR A 30 -3.89 6.66 10.07
CA TYR A 30 -3.37 8.01 9.86
C TYR A 30 -4.52 8.96 9.54
N TYR A 31 -4.73 9.96 10.39
CA TYR A 31 -5.74 10.99 10.26
C TYR A 31 -5.12 12.33 9.85
N CYS A 32 -5.72 13.01 8.89
CA CYS A 32 -5.37 14.38 8.54
C CYS A 32 -6.37 15.34 9.17
N GLU A 33 -5.93 16.20 10.09
CA GLU A 33 -6.81 17.18 10.76
C GLU A 33 -7.32 18.26 9.79
N SER A 34 -6.47 18.70 8.86
CA SER A 34 -6.83 19.68 7.83
C SER A 34 -8.05 19.28 7.01
N GLN A 35 -8.04 18.03 6.54
CA GLN A 35 -9.07 17.44 5.67
C GLN A 35 -10.16 16.73 6.47
N LYS A 36 -9.96 16.61 7.79
CA LYS A 36 -10.78 15.82 8.72
C LYS A 36 -11.07 14.40 8.25
N ASN A 37 -10.08 13.77 7.60
CA ASN A 37 -10.26 12.49 6.93
C ASN A 37 -9.00 11.61 7.02
N TYR A 38 -9.15 10.32 6.78
CA TYR A 38 -8.11 9.31 6.99
C TYR A 38 -7.42 8.90 5.68
N TYR A 39 -6.22 8.32 5.79
CA TYR A 39 -5.64 7.56 4.68
C TYR A 39 -6.52 6.33 4.36
N PRO A 40 -6.75 5.95 3.09
CA PRO A 40 -6.18 6.49 1.84
C PRO A 40 -6.98 7.64 1.21
N TYR A 41 -8.09 8.07 1.81
CA TYR A 41 -8.95 9.13 1.26
C TYR A 41 -8.24 10.48 1.15
N VAL A 42 -7.29 10.70 2.06
CA VAL A 42 -6.32 11.78 1.95
C VAL A 42 -4.99 11.15 1.55
N THR A 43 -4.36 11.64 0.50
CA THR A 43 -3.05 11.14 0.05
C THR A 43 -1.91 12.00 0.58
N GLN A 44 -2.19 13.27 0.89
CA GLN A 44 -1.20 14.23 1.39
C GLN A 44 -1.86 15.14 2.43
N CYS A 45 -1.24 15.22 3.61
CA CYS A 45 -1.66 16.12 4.68
C CYS A 45 -0.57 17.18 4.88
N ALA A 46 -0.88 18.45 4.61
CA ALA A 46 0.08 19.55 4.69
C ALA A 46 0.64 19.77 6.11
N GLU A 47 -0.18 19.49 7.11
CA GLU A 47 0.17 19.61 8.54
C GLU A 47 0.88 18.35 9.08
N GLY A 48 0.98 17.29 8.27
CA GLY A 48 1.43 15.98 8.69
C GLY A 48 0.30 15.07 9.17
N TRP A 49 0.57 13.77 9.21
CA TRP A 49 -0.40 12.73 9.56
C TRP A 49 -0.42 12.46 11.06
N LYS A 50 -1.61 12.35 11.67
CA LYS A 50 -1.77 11.90 13.06
C LYS A 50 -2.00 10.41 13.13
N THR A 51 -1.17 9.74 13.91
CA THR A 51 -1.35 8.32 14.24
C THR A 51 -2.48 8.17 15.27
N VAL A 52 -3.59 7.58 14.84
CA VAL A 52 -4.73 7.21 15.67
C VAL A 52 -4.68 5.70 15.91
N PRO A 53 -4.60 5.21 17.15
CA PRO A 53 -4.64 3.79 17.41
C PRO A 53 -5.93 3.17 16.87
N ALA A 54 -5.80 2.05 16.13
CA ALA A 54 -6.93 1.33 15.57
C ALA A 54 -7.78 0.62 16.62
N SER A 55 -7.24 0.45 17.83
CA SER A 55 -7.96 -0.12 18.96
C SER A 55 -8.84 0.95 19.62
N PRO A 56 -10.13 0.68 19.84
CA PRO A 56 -10.97 1.55 20.65
C PRO A 56 -10.38 1.65 22.07
N PRO A 57 -10.52 2.81 22.74
CA PRO A 57 -10.14 2.90 24.15
C PRO A 57 -10.93 1.85 24.94
N PRO A 58 -10.30 1.14 25.91
CA PRO A 58 -11.02 0.20 26.75
C PRO A 58 -12.16 0.97 27.45
N GLY A 59 -13.40 0.54 27.16
CA GLY A 59 -14.59 1.12 27.76
C GLY A 59 -14.50 1.05 29.27
N ARG A 60 -14.75 2.19 29.93
CA ARG A 60 -14.86 2.25 31.39
C ARG A 60 -16.13 1.59 31.89
#